data_AF-A0A1G7UM21-F1
#
_entry.id   AF-A0A1G7UM21-F1
#
_cell.length_a   1.000
_cell.length_b   1.000
_cell.length_c   1.000
_cell.angle_alpha   90.00
_cell.angle_beta   90.00
_cell.angle_gamma   90.00
#
_symmetry.space_group_name_H-M   'P 1'
#
loop_
_entity.id
_entity.type
_entity.pdbx_description
1 polymer ?
#
loop_
_entity_poly.entity_id
_entity_poly.type
_entity_poly.pdbx_seq_one_letter_code
_entity_poly.pdbx_strand_id
1 'polypeptide(L)'
;MTDANPQSEAIARIDEITAAHVMAALLPDRDGRAPEIRIGTLLVMPTGQARIFGVVESLAAAGGKPLARIALMGQIPLKEGQEGRFQRGVSWYPLLGGPVHYTTRADSAKVYARPGGASIEIGRTHHDPDLPAYLMVDETLGKHFAILGTTGSGKSCAVTLILRRMLDQMPAAHMILLDPHDEYETAFADVAQVIDPANLQLPYWLLDLEEISEVLIAKDSPHRHAERQILKEAVTQARRAYYQDADGLEFMTVDTPTPYRLHDLLRLLKNAMGKLDKPDSSAPYLRLITRLESLNNDRRFAFMFSGLVVRDNLAELIARLLRRPTEGRPMTIVNLSAVPGEVVDVVVSVLCRVIFDVGLWSQAARAVPVLLICEEAHRYMPERDDLGFGPTKRALSRIAKEGRKYGVSVGLVSQRPSELSTGILSQCGTILALRMNNERDQEFVRRALPEGAQGLLSALPAMRPQEAVAVGEGVAVPLRLSFSELEQVHQPRSATARFSEAWLRDVDDPEHLAETVARWRYQVR
;
A
#
# COMPACT_ATOMS: atom_id res chain seq x y z
N MET A 1 10.03 17.12 56.33
CA MET A 1 9.69 18.02 55.21
C MET A 1 9.11 17.14 54.12
N THR A 2 7.82 17.33 53.86
CA THR A 2 6.98 16.54 52.96
C THR A 2 7.44 16.66 51.51
N ASP A 3 7.79 15.52 50.91
CA ASP A 3 7.87 15.32 49.46
C ASP A 3 6.48 15.62 48.86
N ALA A 4 6.30 16.84 48.36
CA ALA A 4 5.14 17.20 47.57
C ALA A 4 5.31 16.57 46.19
N ASN A 5 4.52 15.54 45.89
CA ASN A 5 4.44 14.93 44.57
C ASN A 5 4.08 16.03 43.53
N PRO A 6 4.98 16.42 42.61
CA PRO A 6 4.74 17.51 41.66
C PRO A 6 3.61 17.22 40.65
N GLN A 7 3.01 16.02 40.69
CA GLN A 7 2.03 15.51 39.73
C GLN A 7 0.55 15.71 40.14
N SER A 8 0.26 16.37 41.27
CA SER A 8 -1.12 16.64 41.73
C SER A 8 -1.68 17.97 41.22
N GLU A 9 -0.86 18.84 40.64
CA GLU A 9 -1.29 20.19 40.26
C GLU A 9 -1.88 20.18 38.84
N ALA A 10 -3.00 20.89 38.66
CA ALA A 10 -3.61 21.03 37.35
C ALA A 10 -2.76 21.98 36.50
N ILE A 11 -2.43 21.56 35.28
CA ILE A 11 -1.61 22.35 34.35
C ILE A 11 -2.45 23.23 33.42
N ALA A 12 -3.75 22.94 33.34
CA ALA A 12 -4.72 23.73 32.62
C ALA A 12 -6.12 23.54 33.21
N ARG A 13 -7.03 24.46 32.89
CA ARG A 13 -8.46 24.31 33.14
C ARG A 13 -9.24 24.35 31.85
N ILE A 14 -10.29 23.56 31.79
CA ILE A 14 -11.13 23.42 30.60
C ILE A 14 -12.03 24.65 30.47
N ASP A 15 -11.86 25.41 29.39
CA ASP A 15 -12.62 26.61 29.07
C ASP A 15 -13.75 26.33 28.07
N GLU A 16 -13.59 25.31 27.22
CA GLU A 16 -14.58 24.92 26.22
C GLU A 16 -14.52 23.41 25.96
N ILE A 17 -15.68 22.79 25.73
CA ILE A 17 -15.79 21.37 25.37
C ILE A 17 -16.66 21.24 24.13
N THR A 18 -16.15 20.53 23.15
CA THR A 18 -16.88 20.09 21.96
C THR A 18 -16.90 18.56 21.92
N ALA A 19 -17.59 17.97 20.94
CA ALA A 19 -17.71 16.51 20.82
C ALA A 19 -16.36 15.77 20.65
N ALA A 20 -15.36 16.40 20.03
CA ALA A 20 -14.06 15.76 19.77
C ALA A 20 -12.87 16.49 20.38
N HIS A 21 -13.08 17.73 20.88
CA HIS A 21 -12.00 18.60 21.32
C HIS A 21 -12.34 19.35 22.60
N VAL A 22 -11.29 19.68 23.34
CA VAL A 22 -11.33 20.51 24.53
C VAL A 22 -10.40 21.70 24.32
N MET A 23 -10.86 22.90 24.65
CA MET A 23 -9.98 24.05 24.81
C MET A 23 -9.65 24.20 26.28
N ALA A 24 -8.36 24.24 26.61
CA ALA A 24 -7.90 24.38 27.98
C ALA A 24 -6.98 25.60 28.13
N ALA A 25 -7.27 26.46 29.09
CA ALA A 25 -6.39 27.56 29.48
C ALA A 25 -5.27 27.06 30.37
N LEU A 26 -4.02 27.24 29.93
CA LEU A 26 -2.84 26.80 30.66
C LEU A 26 -2.66 27.64 31.92
N LEU A 27 -2.44 26.96 33.03
CA LEU A 27 -2.18 27.58 34.33
C LEU A 27 -0.66 27.75 34.48
N PRO A 28 -0.18 28.92 34.94
CA PRO A 28 1.23 29.09 35.26
C PRO A 28 1.65 28.13 36.38
N ASP A 29 2.89 27.65 36.32
CA ASP A 29 3.49 26.87 37.39
C ASP A 29 3.75 27.72 38.66
N ARG A 30 4.28 27.08 39.70
CA ARG A 30 4.55 27.74 41.00
C ARG A 30 5.52 28.92 40.92
N ASP A 31 6.36 28.97 39.90
CA ASP A 31 7.33 30.03 39.65
C ASP A 31 6.79 31.09 38.66
N GLY A 32 5.50 31.00 38.31
CA GLY A 32 4.82 31.92 37.39
C GLY A 32 5.14 31.67 35.92
N ARG A 33 5.76 30.54 35.56
CA ARG A 33 6.12 30.21 34.18
C ARG A 33 5.01 29.42 33.51
N ALA A 34 4.90 29.55 32.19
CA ALA A 34 3.97 28.73 31.43
C ALA A 34 4.38 27.24 31.49
N PRO A 35 3.42 26.31 31.59
CA PRO A 35 3.73 24.88 31.65
C PRO A 35 4.34 24.41 30.32
N GLU A 36 5.35 23.55 30.41
CA GLU A 36 6.11 23.08 29.24
C GLU A 36 5.34 22.00 28.45
N ILE A 37 4.33 22.43 27.68
CA ILE A 37 3.48 21.57 26.86
C ILE A 37 3.86 21.74 25.37
N ARG A 38 3.87 20.63 24.62
CA ARG A 38 4.17 20.61 23.18
C ARG A 38 3.03 19.94 22.40
N ILE A 39 2.92 20.24 21.10
CA ILE A 39 2.02 19.50 20.19
C ILE A 39 2.39 18.02 20.24
N GLY A 40 1.39 17.15 20.36
CA GLY A 40 1.57 15.71 20.54
C GLY A 40 1.69 15.25 22.01
N THR A 41 1.72 16.17 22.98
CA THR A 41 1.75 15.79 24.41
C THR A 41 0.44 15.11 24.80
N LEU A 42 0.53 13.93 25.42
CA LEU A 42 -0.62 13.21 25.97
C LEU A 42 -0.97 13.77 27.35
N LEU A 43 -2.21 14.18 27.52
CA LEU A 43 -2.77 14.75 28.73
C LEU A 43 -3.93 13.89 29.25
N VAL A 44 -4.21 14.00 30.55
CA VAL A 44 -5.32 13.30 31.21
C VAL A 44 -6.27 14.28 31.89
N MET A 45 -7.56 14.03 31.71
CA MET A 45 -8.68 14.78 32.27
C MET A 45 -9.52 13.81 33.11
N PRO A 46 -9.42 13.85 34.44
CA PRO A 46 -10.18 12.97 35.30
C PRO A 46 -11.66 13.37 35.30
N THR A 47 -12.54 12.38 35.26
CA THR A 47 -13.97 12.52 35.51
C THR A 47 -14.37 11.55 36.62
N GLY A 48 -15.59 11.69 37.16
CA GLY A 48 -16.09 10.75 38.16
C GLY A 48 -16.29 9.32 37.65
N GLN A 49 -16.36 9.11 36.33
CA GLN A 49 -16.69 7.82 35.70
C GLN A 49 -15.54 7.24 34.87
N ALA A 50 -14.59 8.07 34.45
CA ALA A 50 -13.46 7.66 33.64
C ALA A 50 -12.30 8.67 33.70
N ARG A 51 -11.10 8.22 33.35
CA ARG A 51 -9.97 9.09 33.05
C ARG A 51 -9.91 9.29 31.55
N ILE A 52 -10.07 10.51 31.08
CA ILE A 52 -10.12 10.85 29.66
C ILE A 52 -8.74 11.26 29.20
N PHE A 53 -8.28 10.70 28.09
CA PHE A 53 -6.98 10.98 27.51
C PHE A 53 -7.13 11.77 26.23
N GLY A 54 -6.32 12.80 26.08
CA GLY A 54 -6.29 13.64 24.89
C GLY A 54 -4.89 14.06 24.52
N VAL A 55 -4.70 14.42 23.25
CA VAL A 55 -3.41 14.86 22.72
C VAL A 55 -3.51 16.33 22.34
N VAL A 56 -2.48 17.09 22.68
CA VAL A 56 -2.37 18.51 22.31
C VAL A 56 -2.23 18.63 20.80
N GLU A 57 -3.22 19.25 20.17
CA GLU A 57 -3.31 19.45 18.73
C GLU A 57 -2.66 20.77 18.30
N SER A 58 -2.95 21.84 19.04
CA SER A 58 -2.39 23.16 18.79
C SER A 58 -2.28 23.96 20.09
N LEU A 59 -1.36 24.93 20.08
CA LEU A 59 -1.14 25.88 21.15
C LEU A 59 -1.35 27.28 20.59
N ALA A 60 -2.11 28.10 21.29
CA ALA A 60 -2.43 29.46 20.89
C ALA A 60 -2.36 30.41 22.10
N ALA A 61 -2.39 31.71 21.85
CA ALA A 61 -2.59 32.70 22.89
C ALA A 61 -3.77 33.60 22.50
N ALA A 62 -4.77 33.69 23.38
CA ALA A 62 -5.93 34.56 23.18
C ALA A 62 -6.08 35.49 24.39
N GLY A 63 -6.13 36.80 24.15
CA GLY A 63 -6.21 37.80 25.23
C GLY A 63 -5.06 37.71 26.24
N GLY A 64 -3.86 37.30 25.80
CA GLY A 64 -2.69 37.12 26.65
C GLY A 64 -2.68 35.83 27.47
N LYS A 65 -3.71 34.98 27.36
CA LYS A 65 -3.76 33.68 28.03
C LYS A 65 -3.32 32.57 27.07
N PRO A 66 -2.36 31.71 27.47
CA PRO A 66 -2.00 30.53 26.70
C PRO A 66 -3.14 29.51 26.73
N LEU A 67 -3.57 29.05 25.55
CA LEU A 67 -4.62 28.08 25.33
C LEU A 67 -4.05 26.84 24.61
N ALA A 68 -4.52 25.67 25.00
CA ALA A 68 -4.24 24.41 24.33
C ALA A 68 -5.52 23.81 23.78
N ARG A 69 -5.53 23.49 22.49
CA ARG A 69 -6.57 22.67 21.87
C ARG A 69 -6.15 21.20 22.01
N ILE A 70 -7.00 20.42 22.66
CA ILE A 70 -6.74 19.01 22.99
C ILE A 70 -7.76 18.15 22.26
N ALA A 71 -7.30 17.26 21.39
CA ALA A 71 -8.14 16.26 20.74
C ALA A 71 -8.38 15.08 21.70
N LEU A 72 -9.64 14.73 21.92
CA LEU A 72 -10.03 13.60 22.78
C LEU A 72 -9.74 12.28 22.06
N MET A 73 -8.91 11.43 22.66
CA MET A 73 -8.45 10.18 22.04
C MET A 73 -9.16 8.94 22.57
N GLY A 74 -9.34 8.89 23.88
CA GLY A 74 -9.87 7.70 24.53
C GLY A 74 -10.07 7.88 26.03
N GLN A 75 -10.45 6.80 26.68
CA GLN A 75 -10.75 6.79 28.10
C GLN A 75 -10.30 5.50 28.77
N ILE A 76 -10.05 5.58 30.07
CA ILE A 76 -9.98 4.43 30.97
C ILE A 76 -11.20 4.53 31.89
N PRO A 77 -12.21 3.66 31.75
CA PRO A 77 -13.37 3.68 32.64
C PRO A 77 -12.99 3.31 34.07
N LEU A 78 -13.65 3.94 35.03
CA LEU A 78 -13.56 3.62 36.46
C LEU A 78 -14.79 2.77 36.82
N LYS A 79 -14.58 1.49 37.16
CA LYS A 79 -15.64 0.59 37.65
C LYS A 79 -15.35 0.26 39.11
N GLU A 80 -16.27 0.63 40.01
CA GLU A 80 -16.15 0.33 41.46
C GLU A 80 -14.80 0.80 42.06
N GLY A 81 -14.26 1.92 41.58
CA GLY A 81 -12.97 2.45 42.02
C GLY A 81 -11.74 1.77 41.41
N GLN A 82 -11.91 0.77 40.56
CA GLN A 82 -10.83 0.14 39.80
C GLN A 82 -10.77 0.65 38.36
N GLU A 83 -9.55 0.85 37.87
CA GLU A 83 -9.31 1.25 36.48
C GLU A 83 -9.48 0.06 35.53
N GLY A 84 -10.25 0.28 34.46
CA GLY A 84 -10.36 -0.66 33.35
C GLY A 84 -9.18 -0.61 32.39
N ARG A 85 -9.38 -1.13 31.17
CA ARG A 85 -8.43 -0.99 30.06
C ARG A 85 -8.69 0.29 29.29
N PHE A 86 -7.65 0.83 28.65
CA PHE A 86 -7.80 1.92 27.70
C PHE A 86 -8.73 1.52 26.56
N GLN A 87 -9.65 2.42 26.24
CA GLN A 87 -10.60 2.29 25.15
C GLN A 87 -10.51 3.54 24.28
N ARG A 88 -10.48 3.33 22.97
CA ARG A 88 -10.53 4.45 22.02
C ARG A 88 -11.92 5.08 22.01
N GLY A 89 -11.95 6.40 21.86
CA GLY A 89 -13.17 7.19 21.94
C GLY A 89 -13.59 7.49 23.37
N VAL A 90 -14.46 8.48 23.52
CA VAL A 90 -14.94 8.97 24.81
C VAL A 90 -16.45 8.79 24.91
N SER A 91 -16.90 8.17 25.99
CA SER A 91 -18.31 8.06 26.38
C SER A 91 -18.66 9.09 27.45
N TRP A 92 -17.65 9.47 28.24
CA TRP A 92 -17.77 10.48 29.28
C TRP A 92 -16.93 11.69 28.90
N TYR A 93 -17.57 12.85 28.89
CA TYR A 93 -16.91 14.10 28.57
C TYR A 93 -16.38 14.74 29.86
N PRO A 94 -15.22 15.42 29.79
CA PRO A 94 -14.75 16.20 30.92
C PRO A 94 -15.72 17.35 31.22
N LEU A 95 -15.62 17.92 32.42
CA LEU A 95 -16.49 19.02 32.85
C LEU A 95 -15.87 20.38 32.54
N LEU A 96 -16.72 21.36 32.26
CA LEU A 96 -16.29 22.75 32.13
C LEU A 96 -15.63 23.23 33.43
N GLY A 97 -14.49 23.91 33.33
CA GLY A 97 -13.65 24.31 34.46
C GLY A 97 -12.84 23.16 35.09
N GLY A 98 -13.00 21.94 34.60
CA GLY A 98 -12.31 20.74 35.06
C GLY A 98 -10.79 20.84 34.89
N PRO A 99 -10.01 20.13 35.72
CA PRO A 99 -8.57 20.16 35.65
C PRO A 99 -8.04 19.28 34.52
N VAL A 100 -6.94 19.72 33.91
CA VAL A 100 -6.11 18.93 32.98
C VAL A 100 -4.77 18.66 33.66
N HIS A 101 -4.26 17.44 33.55
CA HIS A 101 -2.99 17.02 34.14
C HIS A 101 -2.07 16.39 33.09
N TYR A 102 -0.77 16.39 33.38
CA TYR A 102 0.17 15.54 32.65
C TYR A 102 -0.18 14.07 32.85
N THR A 103 0.06 13.27 31.82
CA THR A 103 0.08 11.82 31.98
C THR A 103 1.31 11.38 32.76
N THR A 104 1.12 10.44 33.68
CA THR A 104 2.25 9.78 34.35
C THR A 104 2.85 8.70 33.43
N ARG A 105 4.06 8.23 33.71
CA ARG A 105 4.63 7.06 33.00
C ARG A 105 3.70 5.84 33.06
N ALA A 106 3.01 5.63 34.19
CA ALA A 106 2.05 4.55 34.35
C ALA A 106 0.80 4.73 33.47
N ASP A 107 0.40 5.97 33.20
CA ASP A 107 -0.71 6.27 32.29
C ASP A 107 -0.32 6.04 30.84
N SER A 108 0.81 6.58 30.43
CA SER A 108 1.34 6.38 29.07
C SER A 108 1.58 4.89 28.81
N ALA A 109 2.09 4.14 29.78
CA ALA A 109 2.25 2.69 29.67
C ALA A 109 0.92 1.93 29.51
N LYS A 110 -0.22 2.48 29.97
CA LYS A 110 -1.56 1.89 29.75
C LYS A 110 -2.13 2.26 28.39
N VAL A 111 -1.90 3.48 27.92
CA VAL A 111 -2.39 3.97 26.61
C VAL A 111 -1.61 3.36 25.46
N TYR A 112 -0.27 3.31 25.57
CA TYR A 112 0.65 2.71 24.60
C TYR A 112 1.02 1.26 24.95
N ALA A 113 0.27 0.64 25.87
CA ALA A 113 0.42 -0.78 26.17
C ALA A 113 0.34 -1.59 24.87
N ARG A 114 1.03 -2.74 24.83
CA ARG A 114 0.84 -3.69 23.74
C ARG A 114 -0.65 -4.01 23.63
N PRO A 115 -1.30 -3.73 22.48
CA PRO A 115 -2.72 -3.97 22.32
C PRO A 115 -3.08 -5.44 22.54
N GLY A 116 -4.29 -5.72 23.00
CA GLY A 116 -4.81 -7.08 23.04
C GLY A 116 -5.05 -7.58 21.61
N GLY A 117 -4.29 -8.58 21.16
CA GLY A 117 -4.37 -9.14 19.80
C GLY A 117 -3.01 -9.20 19.10
N ALA A 118 -3.01 -9.63 17.84
CA ALA A 118 -1.81 -9.71 17.01
C ALA A 118 -1.25 -8.29 16.76
N SER A 119 -0.03 -8.03 17.22
CA SER A 119 0.60 -6.71 17.16
C SER A 119 2.11 -6.81 17.02
N ILE A 120 2.67 -5.91 16.22
CA ILE A 120 4.10 -5.79 15.95
C ILE A 120 4.64 -4.47 16.51
N GLU A 121 5.82 -4.49 17.12
CA GLU A 121 6.55 -3.27 17.46
C GLU A 121 7.24 -2.73 16.20
N ILE A 122 6.96 -1.48 15.85
CA ILE A 122 7.50 -0.83 14.65
C ILE A 122 8.48 0.29 14.97
N GLY A 123 8.64 0.65 16.25
CA GLY A 123 9.49 1.77 16.63
C GLY A 123 9.23 2.27 18.05
N ARG A 124 9.60 3.54 18.27
CA ARG A 124 9.39 4.25 19.55
C ARG A 124 8.58 5.50 19.35
N THR A 125 7.83 5.91 20.37
CA THR A 125 7.10 7.17 20.31
C THR A 125 8.08 8.34 20.30
N HIS A 126 7.78 9.41 19.55
CA HIS A 126 8.69 10.55 19.43
C HIS A 126 8.84 11.35 20.73
N HIS A 127 7.79 11.39 21.57
CA HIS A 127 7.81 12.17 22.82
C HIS A 127 8.46 11.43 23.99
N ASP A 128 8.47 10.10 23.95
CA ASP A 128 9.13 9.25 24.94
C ASP A 128 9.77 8.03 24.24
N PRO A 129 11.11 8.04 24.06
CA PRO A 129 11.84 6.92 23.46
C PRO A 129 11.74 5.60 24.24
N ASP A 130 11.37 5.62 25.52
CA ASP A 130 11.16 4.40 26.31
C ASP A 130 9.86 3.70 25.89
N LEU A 131 8.89 4.42 25.32
CA LEU A 131 7.59 3.89 24.94
C LEU A 131 7.61 3.25 23.54
N PRO A 132 7.26 1.96 23.42
CA PRO A 132 7.15 1.29 22.13
C PRO A 132 5.95 1.78 21.32
N ALA A 133 6.12 1.84 20.00
CA ALA A 133 5.05 2.07 19.05
C ALA A 133 4.63 0.73 18.43
N TYR A 134 3.36 0.36 18.61
CA TYR A 134 2.79 -0.89 18.08
C TYR A 134 1.85 -0.63 16.91
N LEU A 135 1.86 -1.56 15.95
CA LEU A 135 0.88 -1.67 14.88
C LEU A 135 0.04 -2.94 15.10
N MET A 136 -1.28 -2.78 15.17
CA MET A 136 -2.24 -3.88 15.29
C MET A 136 -2.42 -4.54 13.94
N VAL A 137 -1.99 -5.79 13.81
CA VAL A 137 -1.88 -6.48 12.52
C VAL A 137 -3.25 -6.69 11.90
N ASP A 138 -4.19 -7.26 12.64
CA ASP A 138 -5.52 -7.60 12.12
C ASP A 138 -6.32 -6.35 11.74
N GLU A 139 -6.19 -5.24 12.47
CA GLU A 139 -6.86 -3.98 12.13
C GLU A 139 -6.21 -3.28 10.93
N THR A 140 -4.88 -3.34 10.83
CA THR A 140 -4.13 -2.80 9.69
C THR A 140 -4.44 -3.55 8.40
N LEU A 141 -4.44 -4.89 8.45
CA LEU A 141 -4.69 -5.73 7.29
C LEU A 141 -6.18 -5.84 6.98
N GLY A 142 -7.04 -5.90 8.00
CA GLY A 142 -8.48 -6.02 7.85
C GLY A 142 -9.14 -4.81 7.21
N LYS A 143 -8.50 -3.64 7.23
CA LYS A 143 -9.03 -2.40 6.65
C LYS A 143 -8.07 -1.73 5.69
N HIS A 144 -7.09 -2.45 5.16
CA HIS A 144 -6.05 -1.89 4.29
C HIS A 144 -5.21 -0.81 4.98
N PHE A 145 -4.05 -0.52 4.41
CA PHE A 145 -3.20 0.53 4.93
C PHE A 145 -2.48 1.30 3.84
N ALA A 146 -2.03 2.50 4.18
CA ALA A 146 -1.22 3.32 3.30
C ALA A 146 0.06 3.81 3.99
N ILE A 147 1.18 3.80 3.27
CA ILE A 147 2.45 4.39 3.68
C ILE A 147 2.77 5.51 2.68
N LEU A 148 2.74 6.74 3.16
CA LEU A 148 2.80 7.94 2.32
C LEU A 148 4.00 8.78 2.73
N GLY A 149 4.74 9.36 1.77
CA GLY A 149 5.86 10.25 2.10
C GLY A 149 6.77 10.56 0.91
N THR A 150 7.54 11.64 0.95
CA THR A 150 8.39 12.02 -0.20
C THR A 150 9.58 11.07 -0.39
N THR A 151 10.30 11.20 -1.51
CA THR A 151 11.55 10.47 -1.76
C THR A 151 12.56 10.76 -0.64
N GLY A 152 13.26 9.73 -0.16
CA GLY A 152 14.22 9.86 0.95
C GLY A 152 13.61 10.10 2.33
N SER A 153 12.29 9.99 2.50
CA SER A 153 11.64 10.05 3.82
C SER A 153 11.79 8.76 4.65
N GLY A 154 12.16 7.64 4.01
CA GLY A 154 12.28 6.33 4.65
C GLY A 154 11.14 5.35 4.36
N LYS A 155 10.30 5.62 3.34
CA LYS A 155 9.17 4.74 2.96
C LYS A 155 9.57 3.28 2.76
N SER A 156 10.54 3.00 1.90
CA SER A 156 10.92 1.62 1.58
C SER A 156 11.47 0.89 2.82
N CYS A 157 12.18 1.60 3.70
CA CYS A 157 12.60 1.06 5.00
C CYS A 157 11.40 0.80 5.92
N ALA A 158 10.41 1.69 5.98
CA ALA A 158 9.21 1.51 6.77
C ALA A 158 8.39 0.29 6.29
N VAL A 159 8.20 0.14 4.98
CA VAL A 159 7.58 -1.03 4.35
C VAL A 159 8.35 -2.29 4.76
N THR A 160 9.67 -2.28 4.58
CA THR A 160 10.52 -3.45 4.89
C THR A 160 10.42 -3.84 6.36
N LEU A 161 10.52 -2.88 7.26
CA LEU A 161 10.38 -3.10 8.70
C LEU A 161 9.03 -3.69 9.05
N ILE A 162 7.94 -3.07 8.58
CA ILE A 162 6.58 -3.53 8.89
C ILE A 162 6.38 -4.98 8.39
N LEU A 163 6.73 -5.26 7.13
CA LEU A 163 6.54 -6.58 6.55
C LEU A 163 7.43 -7.63 7.23
N ARG A 164 8.72 -7.35 7.51
CA ARG A 164 9.58 -8.30 8.24
C ARG A 164 9.03 -8.61 9.63
N ARG A 165 8.62 -7.58 10.39
CA ARG A 165 8.03 -7.79 11.72
C ARG A 165 6.75 -8.63 11.67
N MET A 166 5.95 -8.50 10.61
CA MET A 166 4.82 -9.39 10.38
C MET A 166 5.30 -10.82 10.07
N LEU A 167 6.24 -11.01 9.14
CA LEU A 167 6.75 -12.33 8.77
C LEU A 167 7.43 -13.06 9.94
N ASP A 168 8.15 -12.35 10.81
CA ASP A 168 8.79 -12.91 12.01
C ASP A 168 7.77 -13.52 12.98
N GLN A 169 6.61 -12.88 13.13
CA GLN A 169 5.53 -13.37 14.00
C GLN A 169 4.57 -14.33 13.27
N MET A 170 4.48 -14.24 11.95
CA MET A 170 3.53 -14.96 11.09
C MET A 170 4.26 -15.60 9.89
N PRO A 171 5.06 -16.67 10.13
CA PRO A 171 5.90 -17.29 9.09
C PRO A 171 5.12 -18.01 7.99
N ALA A 172 3.81 -18.21 8.19
CA ALA A 172 2.88 -18.79 7.21
C ALA A 172 2.01 -17.73 6.51
N ALA A 173 2.42 -16.45 6.56
CA ALA A 173 1.73 -15.39 5.82
C ALA A 173 1.83 -15.61 4.30
N HIS A 174 0.96 -14.90 3.57
CA HIS A 174 0.95 -14.90 2.11
C HIS A 174 0.97 -13.44 1.64
N MET A 175 2.16 -12.95 1.27
CA MET A 175 2.39 -11.55 0.93
C MET A 175 2.90 -11.43 -0.51
N ILE A 176 2.39 -10.45 -1.25
CA ILE A 176 2.83 -10.15 -2.61
C ILE A 176 3.20 -8.68 -2.66
N LEU A 177 4.44 -8.37 -3.05
CA LEU A 177 4.93 -7.01 -3.21
C LEU A 177 5.23 -6.74 -4.68
N LEU A 178 4.53 -5.77 -5.27
CA LEU A 178 4.82 -5.27 -6.61
C LEU A 178 5.99 -4.29 -6.51
N ASP A 179 7.14 -4.61 -7.11
CA ASP A 179 8.36 -3.83 -7.02
C ASP A 179 8.74 -3.23 -8.39
N PRO A 180 8.33 -1.99 -8.69
CA PRO A 180 8.66 -1.33 -9.95
C PRO A 180 10.15 -0.94 -10.08
N HIS A 181 10.91 -0.95 -8.99
CA HIS A 181 12.25 -0.35 -8.93
C HIS A 181 13.36 -1.31 -8.48
N ASP A 182 13.03 -2.58 -8.20
CA ASP A 182 13.97 -3.61 -7.73
C ASP A 182 14.72 -3.18 -6.44
N GLU A 183 13.97 -2.62 -5.50
CA GLU A 183 14.50 -2.14 -4.22
C GLU A 183 14.50 -3.23 -3.14
N TYR A 184 13.64 -4.24 -3.24
CA TYR A 184 13.27 -5.09 -2.09
C TYR A 184 13.88 -6.49 -2.09
N GLU A 185 14.42 -6.98 -3.22
CA GLU A 185 14.99 -8.33 -3.33
C GLU A 185 15.98 -8.65 -2.21
N THR A 186 16.96 -7.76 -1.98
CA THR A 186 18.00 -7.98 -0.97
C THR A 186 17.45 -7.96 0.46
N ALA A 187 16.45 -7.11 0.70
CA ALA A 187 15.85 -6.91 2.01
C ALA A 187 15.11 -8.16 2.53
N PHE A 188 14.63 -9.01 1.61
CA PHE A 188 13.82 -10.19 1.88
C PHE A 188 14.40 -11.48 1.30
N ALA A 189 15.69 -11.53 0.96
CA ALA A 189 16.31 -12.67 0.28
C ALA A 189 16.12 -14.03 1.00
N ASP A 190 15.97 -13.99 2.33
CA ASP A 190 15.76 -15.15 3.19
C ASP A 190 14.29 -15.63 3.25
N VAL A 191 13.32 -14.75 2.97
CA VAL A 191 11.88 -15.00 3.20
C VAL A 191 10.99 -14.79 1.96
N ALA A 192 11.55 -14.29 0.86
CA ALA A 192 10.80 -14.03 -0.37
C ALA A 192 11.28 -14.86 -1.57
N GLN A 193 10.36 -15.16 -2.48
CA GLN A 193 10.68 -15.58 -3.84
C GLN A 193 10.50 -14.39 -4.78
N VAL A 194 11.55 -14.09 -5.56
CA VAL A 194 11.47 -13.07 -6.63
C VAL A 194 10.90 -13.70 -7.90
N ILE A 195 9.95 -13.00 -8.49
CA ILE A 195 9.37 -13.27 -9.80
C ILE A 195 9.68 -12.09 -10.70
N ASP A 196 10.34 -12.37 -11.82
CA ASP A 196 10.79 -11.38 -12.81
C ASP A 196 10.39 -11.84 -14.22
N PRO A 197 10.57 -11.04 -15.29
CA PRO A 197 10.25 -11.48 -16.65
C PRO A 197 11.02 -12.72 -17.13
N ALA A 198 12.15 -13.09 -16.53
CA ALA A 198 12.90 -14.28 -16.93
C ALA A 198 12.25 -15.57 -16.43
N ASN A 199 11.56 -15.51 -15.29
CA ASN A 199 10.95 -16.67 -14.64
C ASN A 199 9.42 -16.57 -14.49
N LEU A 200 8.80 -15.42 -14.78
CA LEU A 200 7.36 -15.21 -14.80
C LEU A 200 6.80 -15.88 -16.06
N GLN A 201 5.79 -16.71 -15.87
CA GLN A 201 4.99 -17.25 -16.96
C GLN A 201 3.58 -16.70 -16.79
N LEU A 202 3.33 -15.51 -17.35
CA LEU A 202 2.04 -14.85 -17.31
C LEU A 202 1.33 -15.08 -18.64
N PRO A 203 0.59 -16.18 -18.82
CA PRO A 203 0.12 -16.55 -20.15
C PRO A 203 -0.84 -15.50 -20.73
N TYR A 204 -0.66 -15.15 -22.01
CA TYR A 204 -1.54 -14.22 -22.71
C TYR A 204 -3.02 -14.60 -22.65
N TRP A 205 -3.35 -15.90 -22.52
CA TRP A 205 -4.73 -16.36 -22.49
C TRP A 205 -5.44 -16.03 -21.17
N LEU A 206 -4.71 -15.64 -20.13
CA LEU A 206 -5.26 -15.19 -18.86
C LEU A 206 -5.78 -13.75 -18.91
N LEU A 207 -5.34 -12.96 -19.89
CA LEU A 207 -5.78 -11.58 -20.11
C LEU A 207 -7.29 -11.55 -20.41
N ASP A 208 -7.99 -10.62 -19.78
CA ASP A 208 -9.35 -10.25 -20.18
C ASP A 208 -9.34 -9.41 -21.47
N LEU A 209 -10.52 -9.12 -22.04
CA LEU A 209 -10.62 -8.37 -23.28
C LEU A 209 -10.02 -6.97 -23.18
N GLU A 210 -10.11 -6.28 -22.04
CA GLU A 210 -9.55 -4.93 -21.88
C GLU A 210 -8.02 -4.98 -21.78
N GLU A 211 -7.50 -5.94 -21.01
CA GLU A 211 -6.08 -6.20 -20.84
C GLU A 211 -5.41 -6.59 -22.16
N ILE A 212 -5.96 -7.56 -22.91
CA ILE A 212 -5.40 -7.95 -24.21
C ILE A 212 -5.56 -6.86 -25.27
N SER A 213 -6.64 -6.07 -25.21
CA SER A 213 -6.81 -4.92 -26.10
C SER A 213 -5.74 -3.87 -25.87
N GLU A 214 -5.35 -3.62 -24.62
CA GLU A 214 -4.28 -2.66 -24.30
C GLU A 214 -2.92 -3.11 -24.85
N VAL A 215 -2.66 -4.42 -24.85
CA VAL A 215 -1.41 -5.00 -25.39
C VAL A 215 -1.40 -4.97 -26.94
N LEU A 216 -2.53 -5.33 -27.57
CA LEU A 216 -2.61 -5.56 -29.02
C LEU A 216 -3.10 -4.35 -29.84
N ILE A 217 -3.71 -3.34 -29.21
CA ILE A 217 -4.30 -2.21 -29.92
C ILE A 217 -3.63 -0.92 -29.45
N ALA A 218 -3.02 -0.20 -30.40
CA ALA A 218 -2.40 1.08 -30.12
C ALA A 218 -3.43 2.10 -29.58
N LYS A 219 -3.03 2.89 -28.56
CA LYS A 219 -3.91 3.87 -27.89
C LYS A 219 -4.51 4.90 -28.86
N ASP A 220 -3.74 5.31 -29.85
CA ASP A 220 -4.06 6.31 -30.87
C ASP A 220 -4.65 5.69 -32.17
N SER A 221 -5.01 4.41 -32.14
CA SER A 221 -5.59 3.74 -33.30
C SER A 221 -6.89 4.41 -33.78
N PRO A 222 -7.00 4.80 -35.06
CA PRO A 222 -8.26 5.29 -35.64
C PRO A 222 -9.34 4.19 -35.74
N HIS A 223 -8.96 2.91 -35.60
CA HIS A 223 -9.85 1.77 -35.71
C HIS A 223 -10.08 1.03 -34.38
N ARG A 224 -9.73 1.64 -33.24
CA ARG A 224 -9.70 0.98 -31.92
C ARG A 224 -10.98 0.22 -31.58
N HIS A 225 -12.15 0.79 -31.89
CA HIS A 225 -13.44 0.12 -31.66
C HIS A 225 -13.63 -1.12 -32.53
N ALA A 226 -13.27 -1.06 -33.81
CA ALA A 226 -13.37 -2.18 -34.73
C ALA A 226 -12.36 -3.28 -34.36
N GLU A 227 -11.10 -2.91 -34.11
CA GLU A 227 -10.04 -3.83 -33.67
C GLU A 227 -10.45 -4.58 -32.39
N ARG A 228 -11.06 -3.89 -31.41
CA ARG A 228 -11.56 -4.51 -30.18
C ARG A 228 -12.69 -5.52 -30.42
N GLN A 229 -13.64 -5.23 -31.31
CA GLN A 229 -14.73 -6.18 -31.62
C GLN A 229 -14.19 -7.40 -32.37
N ILE A 230 -13.32 -7.19 -33.35
CA ILE A 230 -12.65 -8.26 -34.10
C ILE A 230 -11.88 -9.16 -33.14
N LEU A 231 -11.10 -8.57 -32.23
CA LEU A 231 -10.31 -9.30 -31.25
C LEU A 231 -11.20 -10.12 -30.31
N LYS A 232 -12.32 -9.54 -29.83
CA LYS A 232 -13.29 -10.24 -28.98
C LYS A 232 -13.85 -11.50 -29.65
N GLU A 233 -14.29 -11.38 -30.90
CA GLU A 233 -14.85 -12.51 -31.65
C GLU A 233 -13.79 -13.59 -31.90
N ALA A 234 -12.59 -13.18 -32.34
CA ALA A 234 -11.51 -14.09 -32.65
C ALA A 234 -10.99 -14.84 -31.42
N VAL A 235 -10.82 -14.17 -30.27
CA VAL A 235 -10.41 -14.80 -29.01
C VAL A 235 -11.49 -15.77 -28.52
N THR A 236 -12.76 -15.38 -28.57
CA THR A 236 -13.87 -16.27 -28.15
C THR A 236 -13.92 -17.54 -29.01
N GLN A 237 -13.74 -17.41 -30.32
CA GLN A 237 -13.68 -18.56 -31.24
C GLN A 237 -12.43 -19.42 -30.99
N ALA A 238 -11.27 -18.82 -30.74
CA ALA A 238 -10.04 -19.54 -30.45
C ALA A 238 -10.14 -20.36 -29.14
N ARG A 239 -10.73 -19.80 -28.07
CA ARG A 239 -10.98 -20.52 -26.82
C ARG A 239 -11.95 -21.69 -27.04
N ARG A 240 -13.02 -21.49 -27.80
CA ARG A 240 -13.98 -22.57 -28.13
C ARG A 240 -13.32 -23.68 -28.92
N ALA A 241 -12.51 -23.35 -29.93
CA ALA A 241 -11.80 -24.34 -30.74
C ALA A 241 -10.83 -25.19 -29.88
N TYR A 242 -10.22 -24.61 -28.85
CA TYR A 242 -9.32 -25.35 -27.95
C TYR A 242 -10.07 -26.34 -27.05
N TYR A 243 -11.29 -26.02 -26.60
CA TYR A 243 -12.08 -26.85 -25.68
C TYR A 243 -13.16 -27.71 -26.34
N GLN A 244 -13.46 -27.52 -27.63
CA GLN A 244 -14.31 -28.47 -28.37
C GLN A 244 -13.71 -29.88 -28.40
N ASP A 245 -12.40 -30.00 -28.24
CA ASP A 245 -11.67 -31.27 -28.13
C ASP A 245 -11.62 -31.82 -26.68
N ALA A 246 -12.09 -31.08 -25.67
CA ALA A 246 -11.96 -31.42 -24.25
C ALA A 246 -13.24 -31.08 -23.47
N ASP A 247 -14.11 -32.07 -23.28
CA ASP A 247 -15.34 -32.08 -22.45
C ASP A 247 -15.80 -30.71 -21.87
N GLY A 248 -16.53 -29.96 -22.70
CA GLY A 248 -17.76 -29.26 -22.31
C GLY A 248 -17.70 -28.16 -21.24
N LEU A 249 -17.19 -26.97 -21.59
CA LEU A 249 -17.64 -25.71 -20.97
C LEU A 249 -18.86 -25.17 -21.76
N GLU A 250 -20.08 -25.36 -21.26
CA GLU A 250 -21.33 -24.89 -21.91
C GLU A 250 -21.37 -23.36 -22.09
N PHE A 251 -20.76 -22.61 -21.17
CA PHE A 251 -20.73 -21.15 -21.20
C PHE A 251 -19.29 -20.64 -21.20
N MET A 252 -18.87 -20.09 -22.35
CA MET A 252 -17.55 -19.51 -22.53
C MET A 252 -17.65 -18.10 -23.11
N THR A 253 -17.03 -17.17 -22.41
CA THR A 253 -16.91 -15.76 -22.80
C THR A 253 -15.47 -15.46 -23.22
N VAL A 254 -15.25 -14.24 -23.74
CA VAL A 254 -13.92 -13.74 -24.08
C VAL A 254 -12.98 -13.66 -22.87
N ASP A 255 -13.55 -13.41 -21.68
CA ASP A 255 -12.83 -13.20 -20.41
C ASP A 255 -12.70 -14.48 -19.57
N THR A 256 -13.21 -15.61 -20.05
CA THR A 256 -13.04 -16.89 -19.35
C THR A 256 -11.55 -17.26 -19.38
N PRO A 257 -10.89 -17.53 -18.23
CA PRO A 257 -9.44 -17.69 -18.13
C PRO A 257 -8.99 -19.09 -18.58
N THR A 258 -9.23 -19.41 -19.86
CA THR A 258 -9.03 -20.74 -20.45
C THR A 258 -8.00 -20.70 -21.58
N PRO A 259 -7.06 -21.64 -21.71
CA PRO A 259 -6.05 -21.56 -22.75
C PRO A 259 -6.63 -21.56 -24.18
N TYR A 260 -5.96 -20.87 -25.08
CA TYR A 260 -6.16 -20.93 -26.53
C TYR A 260 -4.82 -20.71 -27.22
N ARG A 261 -4.65 -21.18 -28.46
CA ARG A 261 -3.36 -21.06 -29.18
C ARG A 261 -3.27 -19.77 -29.99
N LEU A 262 -2.12 -19.09 -29.94
CA LEU A 262 -1.86 -17.91 -30.80
C LEU A 262 -1.96 -18.23 -32.28
N HIS A 263 -1.52 -19.43 -32.70
CA HIS A 263 -1.62 -19.87 -34.08
C HIS A 263 -3.08 -19.92 -34.56
N ASP A 264 -3.99 -20.43 -33.73
CA ASP A 264 -5.41 -20.48 -34.05
C ASP A 264 -6.01 -19.08 -34.11
N LEU A 265 -5.64 -18.19 -33.18
CA LEU A 265 -6.06 -16.79 -33.22
C LEU A 265 -5.59 -16.10 -34.52
N LEU A 266 -4.33 -16.25 -34.90
CA LEU A 266 -3.78 -15.70 -36.15
C LEU A 266 -4.51 -16.25 -37.38
N ARG A 267 -4.77 -17.55 -37.41
CA ARG A 267 -5.50 -18.20 -38.50
C ARG A 267 -6.93 -17.65 -38.62
N LEU A 268 -7.64 -17.47 -37.51
CA LEU A 268 -8.98 -16.89 -37.48
C LEU A 268 -8.98 -15.45 -38.00
N LEU A 269 -8.03 -14.62 -37.57
CA LEU A 269 -7.89 -13.24 -38.06
C LEU A 269 -7.60 -13.19 -39.57
N LYS A 270 -6.66 -14.01 -40.06
CA LYS A 270 -6.32 -14.08 -41.50
C LYS A 270 -7.50 -14.55 -42.34
N ASN A 271 -8.22 -15.57 -41.89
CA ASN A 271 -9.39 -16.11 -42.59
C ASN A 271 -10.56 -15.12 -42.62
N ALA A 272 -10.82 -14.40 -41.52
CA ALA A 272 -11.85 -13.38 -41.47
C ALA A 272 -11.51 -12.20 -42.39
N MET A 273 -10.25 -11.77 -42.41
CA MET A 273 -9.77 -10.71 -43.30
C MET A 273 -9.91 -11.08 -44.78
N GLY A 274 -9.61 -12.33 -45.16
CA GLY A 274 -9.71 -12.81 -46.55
C GLY A 274 -11.14 -12.88 -47.11
N LYS A 275 -12.17 -12.77 -46.26
CA LYS A 275 -13.59 -12.74 -46.66
C LYS A 275 -14.12 -11.32 -46.90
N LEU A 276 -13.27 -10.29 -46.78
CA LEU A 276 -13.67 -8.90 -46.91
C LEU A 276 -13.45 -8.39 -48.33
N ASP A 277 -14.48 -7.77 -48.90
CA ASP A 277 -14.43 -7.24 -50.27
C ASP A 277 -13.80 -5.83 -50.37
N LYS A 278 -13.63 -5.12 -49.24
CA LYS A 278 -13.19 -3.71 -49.19
C LYS A 278 -11.85 -3.53 -48.46
N PRO A 279 -10.89 -2.76 -49.02
CA PRO A 279 -9.59 -2.50 -48.39
C PRO A 279 -9.69 -1.85 -46.99
N ASP A 280 -10.55 -0.85 -46.81
CA ASP A 280 -10.71 -0.15 -45.52
C ASP A 280 -11.20 -1.07 -44.39
N SER A 281 -11.98 -2.10 -44.73
CA SER A 281 -12.44 -3.10 -43.76
C SER A 281 -11.33 -4.05 -43.30
N SER A 282 -10.25 -4.17 -44.08
CA SER A 282 -9.11 -5.07 -43.79
C SER A 282 -8.04 -4.45 -42.89
N ALA A 283 -7.93 -3.12 -42.86
CA ALA A 283 -6.92 -2.41 -42.09
C ALA A 283 -6.90 -2.75 -40.58
N PRO A 284 -8.05 -2.85 -39.87
CA PRO A 284 -8.09 -3.29 -38.47
C PRO A 284 -7.49 -4.70 -38.26
N TYR A 285 -7.74 -5.63 -39.19
CA TYR A 285 -7.20 -6.99 -39.12
C TYR A 285 -5.69 -6.99 -39.33
N LEU A 286 -5.20 -6.28 -40.34
CA LEU A 286 -3.77 -6.19 -40.63
C LEU A 286 -2.98 -5.64 -39.44
N ARG A 287 -3.52 -4.63 -38.74
CA ARG A 287 -2.85 -4.01 -37.58
C ARG A 287 -2.79 -4.98 -36.39
N LEU A 288 -3.89 -5.68 -36.09
CA LEU A 288 -3.92 -6.73 -35.08
C LEU A 288 -2.93 -7.87 -35.40
N ILE A 289 -2.95 -8.38 -36.63
CA ILE A 289 -2.04 -9.46 -37.07
C ILE A 289 -0.59 -9.03 -36.94
N THR A 290 -0.24 -7.85 -37.48
CA THR A 290 1.13 -7.33 -37.45
C THR A 290 1.61 -7.12 -36.00
N ARG A 291 0.75 -6.58 -35.13
CA ARG A 291 1.08 -6.36 -33.72
C ARG A 291 1.26 -7.68 -32.98
N LEU A 292 0.39 -8.67 -33.22
CA LEU A 292 0.47 -9.99 -32.59
C LEU A 292 1.73 -10.75 -33.03
N GLU A 293 2.07 -10.73 -34.32
CA GLU A 293 3.30 -11.34 -34.84
C GLU A 293 4.55 -10.63 -34.30
N SER A 294 4.53 -9.30 -34.17
CA SER A 294 5.62 -8.52 -33.58
C SER A 294 5.87 -8.89 -32.12
N LEU A 295 4.82 -8.92 -31.28
CA LEU A 295 4.94 -9.29 -29.87
C LEU A 295 5.36 -10.74 -29.67
N ASN A 296 4.89 -11.65 -30.50
CA ASN A 296 5.28 -13.07 -30.43
C ASN A 296 6.77 -13.29 -30.74
N ASN A 297 7.37 -12.43 -31.56
CA ASN A 297 8.78 -12.51 -31.95
C ASN A 297 9.72 -11.67 -31.07
N ASP A 298 9.17 -10.74 -30.27
CA ASP A 298 9.96 -9.90 -29.37
C ASP A 298 10.24 -10.64 -28.05
N ARG A 299 11.54 -10.90 -27.80
CA ARG A 299 12.02 -11.62 -26.61
C ARG A 299 11.60 -10.97 -25.30
N ARG A 300 11.38 -9.67 -25.26
CA ARG A 300 10.97 -8.95 -24.04
C ARG A 300 9.55 -9.32 -23.59
N PHE A 301 8.73 -9.84 -24.50
CA PHE A 301 7.37 -10.31 -24.23
C PHE A 301 7.29 -11.84 -24.11
N ALA A 302 8.43 -12.53 -24.12
CA ALA A 302 8.49 -13.98 -24.02
C ALA A 302 7.77 -14.51 -22.76
N PHE A 303 7.85 -13.79 -21.64
CA PHE A 303 7.15 -14.15 -20.39
C PHE A 303 5.62 -14.23 -20.54
N MET A 304 5.04 -13.55 -21.54
CA MET A 304 3.61 -13.59 -21.87
C MET A 304 3.28 -14.48 -23.07
N PHE A 305 4.07 -14.39 -24.14
CA PHE A 305 3.76 -14.97 -25.44
C PHE A 305 4.64 -16.16 -25.84
N SER A 306 5.71 -16.46 -25.09
CA SER A 306 6.57 -17.61 -25.40
C SER A 306 6.08 -18.89 -24.72
N GLY A 307 5.91 -19.92 -25.54
CA GLY A 307 5.59 -21.27 -25.08
C GLY A 307 5.39 -22.17 -26.29
N LEU A 308 6.31 -23.12 -26.52
CA LEU A 308 6.17 -24.14 -27.56
C LEU A 308 4.93 -25.02 -27.34
N VAL A 309 4.45 -25.10 -26.10
CA VAL A 309 3.25 -25.86 -25.72
C VAL A 309 2.37 -24.98 -24.84
N VAL A 310 1.19 -24.62 -25.35
CA VAL A 310 0.13 -23.99 -24.55
C VAL A 310 -0.41 -25.06 -23.60
N ARG A 311 -0.31 -24.80 -22.30
CA ARG A 311 -0.86 -25.64 -21.22
C ARG A 311 -1.63 -24.76 -20.25
N ASP A 312 -2.60 -25.36 -19.57
CA ASP A 312 -3.23 -24.72 -18.42
C ASP A 312 -2.29 -24.81 -17.22
N ASN A 313 -1.69 -23.68 -16.85
CA ASN A 313 -0.79 -23.54 -15.71
C ASN A 313 -1.35 -22.55 -14.66
N LEU A 314 -2.66 -22.25 -14.70
CA LEU A 314 -3.25 -21.22 -13.83
C LEU A 314 -3.07 -21.58 -12.34
N ALA A 315 -3.32 -22.85 -11.99
CA ALA A 315 -3.16 -23.32 -10.62
C ALA A 315 -1.71 -23.22 -10.12
N GLU A 316 -0.74 -23.56 -10.96
CA GLU A 316 0.69 -23.47 -10.65
C GLU A 316 1.14 -22.02 -10.49
N LEU A 317 0.69 -21.14 -11.39
CA LEU A 317 0.94 -19.70 -11.32
C LEU A 317 0.39 -19.12 -10.01
N ILE A 318 -0.87 -19.40 -9.67
CA ILE A 318 -1.50 -18.92 -8.43
C ILE A 318 -0.78 -19.49 -7.20
N ALA A 319 -0.46 -20.79 -7.20
CA ALA A 319 0.26 -21.41 -6.09
C ALA A 319 1.63 -20.75 -5.86
N ARG A 320 2.35 -20.43 -6.94
CA ARG A 320 3.63 -19.74 -6.87
C ARG A 320 3.48 -18.28 -6.42
N LEU A 321 2.52 -17.54 -6.99
CA LEU A 321 2.25 -16.15 -6.61
C LEU A 321 1.87 -16.03 -5.14
N LEU A 322 0.95 -16.88 -4.68
CA LEU A 322 0.46 -16.87 -3.30
C LEU A 322 1.40 -17.60 -2.34
N ARG A 323 2.50 -18.23 -2.79
CA ARG A 323 3.38 -19.07 -1.97
C ARG A 323 2.60 -20.15 -1.19
N ARG A 324 1.88 -21.01 -1.92
CA ARG A 324 1.10 -22.13 -1.36
C ARG A 324 1.63 -23.47 -1.90
N PRO A 325 2.35 -24.28 -1.09
CA PRO A 325 2.81 -24.01 0.28
C PRO A 325 3.90 -22.92 0.34
N THR A 326 4.17 -22.37 1.53
CA THR A 326 5.14 -21.27 1.68
C THR A 326 6.59 -21.73 1.52
N GLU A 327 6.89 -22.98 1.88
CA GLU A 327 8.24 -23.58 1.83
C GLU A 327 9.31 -22.70 2.51
N GLY A 328 8.95 -22.06 3.63
CA GLY A 328 9.82 -21.14 4.36
C GLY A 328 9.98 -19.76 3.71
N ARG A 329 9.39 -19.52 2.54
CA ARG A 329 9.37 -18.22 1.84
C ARG A 329 7.93 -17.72 1.67
N PRO A 330 7.33 -17.11 2.69
CA PRO A 330 5.92 -16.67 2.67
C PRO A 330 5.62 -15.48 1.73
N MET A 331 6.65 -14.82 1.19
CA MET A 331 6.50 -13.62 0.39
C MET A 331 6.86 -13.86 -1.09
N THR A 332 6.14 -13.21 -1.99
CA THR A 332 6.48 -13.07 -3.40
C THR A 332 6.82 -11.62 -3.69
N ILE A 333 7.97 -11.35 -4.29
CA ILE A 333 8.31 -10.04 -4.85
C ILE A 333 8.16 -10.14 -6.36
N VAL A 334 7.27 -9.33 -6.94
CA VAL A 334 7.12 -9.22 -8.39
C VAL A 334 7.97 -8.05 -8.87
N ASN A 335 9.14 -8.34 -9.41
CA ASN A 335 10.04 -7.34 -9.96
C ASN A 335 9.53 -6.91 -11.35
N LEU A 336 9.03 -5.68 -11.41
CA LEU A 336 8.49 -5.06 -12.63
C LEU A 336 9.53 -4.19 -13.35
N SER A 337 10.73 -4.01 -12.79
CA SER A 337 11.76 -3.11 -13.34
C SER A 337 12.29 -3.51 -14.72
N ALA A 338 12.13 -4.79 -15.10
CA ALA A 338 12.52 -5.34 -16.39
C ALA A 338 11.32 -5.59 -17.33
N VAL A 339 10.08 -5.37 -16.86
CA VAL A 339 8.88 -5.50 -17.69
C VAL A 339 8.83 -4.33 -18.68
N PRO A 340 8.52 -4.56 -19.97
CA PRO A 340 8.36 -3.47 -20.94
C PRO A 340 7.30 -2.47 -20.48
N GLY A 341 7.64 -1.18 -20.49
CA GLY A 341 6.77 -0.11 -19.96
C GLY A 341 5.34 -0.09 -20.54
N GLU A 342 5.17 -0.55 -21.77
CA GLU A 342 3.86 -0.65 -22.44
C GLU A 342 2.92 -1.71 -21.86
N VAL A 343 3.42 -2.69 -21.09
CA VAL A 343 2.61 -3.76 -20.49
C VAL A 343 2.70 -3.84 -18.97
N VAL A 344 3.49 -2.99 -18.31
CA VAL A 344 3.59 -2.97 -16.84
C VAL A 344 2.20 -2.86 -16.19
N ASP A 345 1.38 -1.91 -16.65
CA ASP A 345 0.04 -1.70 -16.10
C ASP A 345 -0.88 -2.91 -16.33
N VAL A 346 -0.72 -3.60 -17.47
CA VAL A 346 -1.47 -4.82 -17.79
C VAL A 346 -1.07 -5.96 -16.86
N VAL A 347 0.23 -6.15 -16.63
CA VAL A 347 0.73 -7.16 -15.68
C VAL A 347 0.17 -6.89 -14.29
N VAL A 348 0.20 -5.64 -13.81
CA VAL A 348 -0.39 -5.28 -12.52
C VAL A 348 -1.89 -5.51 -12.49
N SER A 349 -2.63 -5.16 -13.56
CA SER A 349 -4.07 -5.44 -13.69
C SER A 349 -4.37 -6.92 -13.49
N VAL A 350 -3.68 -7.78 -14.24
CA VAL A 350 -3.89 -9.24 -14.21
C VAL A 350 -3.59 -9.77 -12.82
N LEU A 351 -2.47 -9.38 -12.21
CA LEU A 351 -2.10 -9.82 -10.87
C LEU A 351 -3.16 -9.43 -9.83
N CYS A 352 -3.56 -8.17 -9.80
CA CYS A 352 -4.61 -7.68 -8.90
C CYS A 352 -5.93 -8.42 -9.10
N ARG A 353 -6.36 -8.58 -10.36
CA ARG A 353 -7.60 -9.29 -10.72
C ARG A 353 -7.55 -10.75 -10.31
N VAL A 354 -6.49 -11.47 -10.65
CA VAL A 354 -6.31 -12.89 -10.30
C VAL A 354 -6.28 -13.10 -8.80
N ILE A 355 -5.55 -12.26 -8.04
CA ILE A 355 -5.49 -12.34 -6.58
C ILE A 355 -6.89 -12.16 -5.97
N PHE A 356 -7.64 -11.16 -6.45
CA PHE A 356 -9.00 -10.93 -5.99
C PHE A 356 -9.94 -12.07 -6.35
N ASP A 357 -9.88 -12.55 -7.60
CA ASP A 357 -10.73 -13.64 -8.09
C ASP A 357 -10.45 -14.94 -7.32
N VAL A 358 -9.20 -15.24 -6.97
CA VAL A 358 -8.89 -16.38 -6.10
C VAL A 358 -9.57 -16.25 -4.74
N GLY A 359 -9.55 -15.07 -4.12
CA GLY A 359 -10.28 -14.81 -2.87
C GLY A 359 -11.79 -14.96 -3.04
N LEU A 360 -12.34 -14.45 -4.14
CA LEU A 360 -13.77 -14.48 -4.46
C LEU A 360 -14.31 -15.90 -4.69
N TRP A 361 -13.57 -16.72 -5.45
CA TRP A 361 -13.95 -18.09 -5.82
C TRP A 361 -13.52 -19.14 -4.79
N SER A 362 -12.70 -18.77 -3.81
CA SER A 362 -12.34 -19.65 -2.70
C SER A 362 -13.53 -19.92 -1.79
N GLN A 363 -13.71 -21.18 -1.39
CA GLN A 363 -14.63 -21.53 -0.33
C GLN A 363 -14.18 -20.86 0.99
N ALA A 364 -15.11 -20.25 1.73
CA ALA A 364 -14.79 -19.46 2.93
C ALA A 364 -13.91 -20.22 3.95
N ALA A 365 -14.14 -21.53 4.14
CA ALA A 365 -13.37 -22.37 5.06
C ALA A 365 -11.92 -22.65 4.60
N ARG A 366 -11.59 -22.38 3.33
CA ARG A 366 -10.27 -22.60 2.71
C ARG A 366 -9.63 -21.31 2.21
N ALA A 367 -10.30 -20.17 2.39
CA ALA A 367 -9.79 -18.86 2.03
C ALA A 367 -8.59 -18.54 2.91
N VAL A 368 -7.48 -18.20 2.27
CA VAL A 368 -6.24 -17.84 2.94
C VAL A 368 -6.07 -16.34 2.78
N PRO A 369 -5.87 -15.58 3.87
CA PRO A 369 -5.66 -14.15 3.77
C PRO A 369 -4.40 -13.82 2.96
N VAL A 370 -4.52 -12.88 2.03
CA VAL A 370 -3.41 -12.41 1.18
C VAL A 370 -3.24 -10.92 1.37
N LEU A 371 -1.99 -10.47 1.54
CA LEU A 371 -1.63 -9.06 1.52
C LEU A 371 -0.96 -8.72 0.18
N LEU A 372 -1.53 -7.79 -0.57
CA LEU A 372 -0.96 -7.20 -1.77
C LEU A 372 -0.38 -5.81 -1.45
N ILE A 373 0.92 -5.63 -1.63
CA ILE A 373 1.60 -4.35 -1.48
C ILE A 373 1.85 -3.75 -2.86
N CYS A 374 1.35 -2.54 -3.07
CA CYS A 374 1.51 -1.78 -4.30
C CYS A 374 2.47 -0.62 -4.05
N GLU A 375 3.73 -0.78 -4.44
CA GLU A 375 4.66 0.36 -4.53
C GLU A 375 4.29 1.29 -5.66
N GLU A 376 4.65 2.56 -5.51
CA GLU A 376 4.27 3.64 -6.44
C GLU A 376 2.78 3.61 -6.82
N ALA A 377 1.90 3.37 -5.84
CA ALA A 377 0.47 3.16 -6.05
C ALA A 377 -0.23 4.27 -6.85
N HIS A 378 0.32 5.50 -6.87
CA HIS A 378 -0.18 6.61 -7.68
C HIS A 378 -0.17 6.32 -9.19
N ARG A 379 0.73 5.44 -9.67
CA ARG A 379 0.75 4.99 -11.07
C ARG A 379 -0.45 4.12 -11.42
N TYR A 380 -0.84 3.25 -10.48
CA TYR A 380 -1.89 2.25 -10.68
C TYR A 380 -3.29 2.76 -10.32
N MET A 381 -3.36 3.80 -9.48
CA MET A 381 -4.59 4.29 -8.86
C MET A 381 -4.67 5.82 -8.87
N PRO A 382 -4.52 6.47 -10.03
CA PRO A 382 -4.54 7.93 -10.10
C PRO A 382 -5.93 8.49 -9.80
N GLU A 383 -5.99 9.72 -9.24
CA GLU A 383 -7.25 10.43 -8.99
C GLU A 383 -8.01 10.65 -10.30
N ARG A 384 -7.32 11.09 -11.36
CA ARG A 384 -7.91 11.32 -12.67
C ARG A 384 -8.06 10.02 -13.46
N ASP A 385 -9.23 9.82 -14.07
CA ASP A 385 -9.55 8.61 -14.85
C ASP A 385 -8.86 8.55 -16.22
N ASP A 386 -8.37 9.68 -16.73
CA ASP A 386 -7.58 9.74 -17.96
C ASP A 386 -6.10 9.40 -17.76
N LEU A 387 -5.67 9.28 -16.51
CA LEU A 387 -4.32 8.86 -16.13
C LEU A 387 -4.34 7.36 -15.78
N GLY A 388 -3.27 6.65 -16.14
CA GLY A 388 -3.09 5.23 -15.83
C GLY A 388 -3.97 4.27 -16.66
N PHE A 389 -4.03 3.01 -16.21
CA PHE A 389 -4.81 1.96 -16.86
C PHE A 389 -6.11 1.68 -16.09
N GLY A 390 -7.24 1.98 -16.72
CA GLY A 390 -8.57 1.86 -16.12
C GLY A 390 -8.88 0.50 -15.46
N PRO A 391 -8.57 -0.65 -16.09
CA PRO A 391 -8.72 -1.97 -15.49
C PRO A 391 -7.97 -2.12 -14.15
N THR A 392 -6.72 -1.67 -14.07
CA THR A 392 -5.93 -1.72 -12.83
C THR A 392 -6.59 -0.93 -11.71
N LYS A 393 -7.01 0.31 -12.00
CA LYS A 393 -7.73 1.14 -11.02
C LYS A 393 -9.03 0.47 -10.56
N ARG A 394 -9.79 -0.16 -11.47
CA ARG A 394 -11.03 -0.88 -11.11
C ARG A 394 -10.76 -2.13 -10.27
N ALA A 395 -9.75 -2.93 -10.63
CA ALA A 395 -9.36 -4.12 -9.87
C ALA A 395 -8.95 -3.74 -8.43
N LEU A 396 -8.07 -2.74 -8.28
CA LEU A 396 -7.65 -2.24 -6.97
C LEU A 396 -8.78 -1.56 -6.19
N SER A 397 -9.67 -0.81 -6.86
CA SER A 397 -10.88 -0.25 -6.23
C SER A 397 -11.80 -1.34 -5.70
N ARG A 398 -11.94 -2.45 -6.43
CA ARG A 398 -12.75 -3.59 -6.01
C ARG A 398 -12.12 -4.29 -4.80
N ILE A 399 -10.80 -4.48 -4.80
CA ILE A 399 -10.06 -4.97 -3.63
C ILE A 399 -10.26 -4.04 -2.43
N ALA A 400 -10.11 -2.73 -2.59
CA ALA A 400 -10.25 -1.78 -1.49
C ALA A 400 -11.67 -1.71 -0.89
N LYS A 401 -12.71 -1.97 -1.70
CA LYS A 401 -14.11 -1.94 -1.25
C LYS A 401 -14.60 -3.27 -0.71
N GLU A 402 -14.18 -4.38 -1.32
CA GLU A 402 -14.74 -5.71 -1.07
C GLU A 402 -13.72 -6.73 -0.57
N GLY A 403 -12.42 -6.47 -0.73
CA GLY A 403 -11.33 -7.41 -0.46
C GLY A 403 -11.33 -7.93 0.97
N ARG A 404 -11.68 -7.09 1.95
CA ARG A 404 -11.87 -7.48 3.36
C ARG A 404 -12.77 -8.71 3.52
N LYS A 405 -13.87 -8.79 2.76
CA LYS A 405 -14.82 -9.91 2.83
C LYS A 405 -14.21 -11.23 2.35
N TYR A 406 -13.23 -11.14 1.44
CA TYR A 406 -12.61 -12.28 0.77
C TYR A 406 -11.18 -12.55 1.25
N GLY A 407 -10.75 -11.89 2.34
CA GLY A 407 -9.41 -12.06 2.89
C GLY A 407 -8.28 -11.43 2.06
N VAL A 408 -8.60 -10.48 1.17
CA VAL A 408 -7.59 -9.77 0.38
C VAL A 408 -7.38 -8.37 0.95
N SER A 409 -6.18 -8.10 1.44
CA SER A 409 -5.77 -6.78 1.93
C SER A 409 -4.84 -6.10 0.94
N VAL A 410 -4.91 -4.76 0.87
CA VAL A 410 -3.98 -3.96 0.09
C VAL A 410 -3.18 -3.02 1.00
N GLY A 411 -1.87 -2.94 0.76
CA GLY A 411 -0.96 -1.96 1.33
C GLY A 411 -0.52 -0.99 0.23
N LEU A 412 -0.93 0.27 0.32
CA LEU A 412 -0.60 1.28 -0.69
C LEU A 412 0.67 2.03 -0.27
N VAL A 413 1.67 2.07 -1.13
CA VAL A 413 2.88 2.86 -0.89
C VAL A 413 3.03 3.89 -1.99
N SER A 414 3.15 5.16 -1.63
CA SER A 414 3.25 6.23 -2.62
C SER A 414 4.03 7.43 -2.13
N GLN A 415 4.77 8.03 -3.07
CA GLN A 415 5.46 9.30 -2.86
C GLN A 415 4.69 10.54 -3.28
N ARG A 416 3.58 10.35 -3.98
CA ARG A 416 2.71 11.41 -4.49
C ARG A 416 1.28 11.16 -4.01
N PRO A 417 0.98 11.37 -2.72
CA PRO A 417 -0.34 11.10 -2.20
C PRO A 417 -1.42 11.92 -2.90
N SER A 418 -1.18 13.18 -3.27
CA SER A 418 -2.18 13.99 -4.01
C SER A 418 -2.51 13.49 -5.42
N GLU A 419 -1.72 12.58 -5.99
CA GLU A 419 -2.04 11.94 -7.27
C GLU A 419 -2.85 10.65 -7.09
N LEU A 420 -2.99 10.12 -5.86
CA LEU A 420 -3.76 8.91 -5.56
C LEU A 420 -5.27 9.18 -5.52
N SER A 421 -6.04 8.13 -5.82
CA SER A 421 -7.49 8.19 -5.71
C SER A 421 -7.97 8.39 -4.26
N THR A 422 -8.68 9.49 -4.01
CA THR A 422 -9.31 9.82 -2.73
C THR A 422 -10.28 8.74 -2.25
N GLY A 423 -11.11 8.25 -3.19
CA GLY A 423 -12.09 7.20 -2.94
C GLY A 423 -11.48 5.87 -2.48
N ILE A 424 -10.23 5.59 -2.86
CA ILE A 424 -9.53 4.37 -2.44
C ILE A 424 -8.70 4.60 -1.18
N LEU A 425 -8.01 5.75 -1.07
CA LEU A 425 -7.25 6.07 0.14
C LEU A 425 -8.16 6.14 1.37
N SER A 426 -9.38 6.67 1.23
CA SER A 426 -10.40 6.66 2.29
C SER A 426 -10.85 5.27 2.74
N GLN A 427 -10.57 4.21 1.96
CA GLN A 427 -10.79 2.83 2.38
C GLN A 427 -9.64 2.29 3.22
N CYS A 428 -8.49 2.97 3.28
CA CYS A 428 -7.37 2.59 4.13
C CYS A 428 -7.67 2.99 5.58
N GLY A 429 -7.97 1.99 6.40
CA GLY A 429 -8.24 2.17 7.82
C GLY A 429 -7.02 2.59 8.63
N THR A 430 -5.80 2.40 8.10
CA THR A 430 -4.55 2.82 8.73
C THR A 430 -3.67 3.60 7.76
N ILE A 431 -3.12 4.74 8.18
CA ILE A 431 -2.18 5.52 7.38
C ILE A 431 -0.91 5.80 8.21
N LEU A 432 0.25 5.57 7.61
CA LEU A 432 1.55 5.98 8.11
C LEU A 432 2.07 7.09 7.19
N ALA A 433 1.97 8.33 7.65
CA ALA A 433 2.44 9.51 6.92
C ALA A 433 3.85 9.88 7.38
N LEU A 434 4.84 9.67 6.51
CA LEU A 434 6.22 10.10 6.70
C LEU A 434 6.40 11.55 6.21
N ARG A 435 7.63 12.07 6.26
CA ARG A 435 7.95 13.45 5.85
C ARG A 435 7.36 13.80 4.48
N MET A 436 6.69 14.95 4.39
CA MET A 436 6.10 15.51 3.17
C MET A 436 6.36 17.00 3.08
N ASN A 437 6.95 17.45 1.97
CA ASN A 437 7.31 18.87 1.78
C ASN A 437 6.27 19.64 0.95
N ASN A 438 5.57 18.94 0.05
CA ASN A 438 4.59 19.55 -0.85
C ASN A 438 3.28 19.85 -0.10
N GLU A 439 2.78 21.08 -0.20
CA GLU A 439 1.54 21.51 0.47
C GLU A 439 0.32 20.74 -0.05
N ARG A 440 0.27 20.43 -1.35
CA ARG A 440 -0.84 19.66 -1.94
C ARG A 440 -0.93 18.25 -1.34
N ASP A 441 0.21 17.62 -1.13
CA ASP A 441 0.30 16.29 -0.52
C ASP A 441 -0.11 16.32 0.95
N GLN A 442 0.34 17.32 1.70
CA GLN A 442 -0.05 17.51 3.11
C GLN A 442 -1.56 17.72 3.26
N GLU A 443 -2.13 18.61 2.44
CA GLU A 443 -3.56 18.92 2.49
C GLU A 443 -4.41 17.70 2.10
N PHE A 444 -3.98 16.96 1.08
CA PHE A 444 -4.62 15.72 0.68
C PHE A 444 -4.67 14.70 1.83
N VAL A 445 -3.53 14.48 2.51
CA VAL A 445 -3.46 13.55 3.66
C VAL A 445 -4.29 14.06 4.84
N ARG A 446 -4.31 15.37 5.11
CA ARG A 446 -5.16 15.97 6.15
C ARG A 446 -6.65 15.74 5.90
N ARG A 447 -7.09 15.81 4.64
CA ARG A 447 -8.48 15.57 4.25
C ARG A 447 -8.88 14.10 4.26
N ALA A 448 -7.93 13.20 3.97
CA ALA A 448 -8.16 11.76 3.97
C ALA A 448 -8.25 11.17 5.40
N LEU A 449 -7.85 11.93 6.42
CA LEU A 449 -7.70 11.44 7.79
C LEU A 449 -8.79 11.95 8.75
N PRO A 450 -9.10 11.18 9.83
CA PRO A 450 -10.01 11.62 10.88
C PRO A 450 -9.53 12.91 11.57
N GLU A 451 -10.46 13.77 12.00
CA GLU A 451 -10.17 15.11 12.55
C GLU A 451 -9.14 15.11 13.69
N GLY A 452 -9.14 14.09 14.56
CA GLY A 452 -8.25 14.02 15.73
C GLY A 452 -6.74 13.87 15.46
N ALA A 453 -6.32 13.82 14.19
CA ALA A 453 -4.92 13.71 13.79
C ALA A 453 -4.35 14.99 13.15
N GLN A 454 -5.16 16.02 12.89
CA GLN A 454 -4.73 17.18 12.08
C GLN A 454 -3.53 17.93 12.70
N GLY A 455 -3.52 18.12 14.03
CA GLY A 455 -2.38 18.72 14.73
C GLY A 455 -1.06 17.96 14.57
N LEU A 456 -1.08 16.62 14.58
CA LEU A 456 0.13 15.82 14.34
C LEU A 456 0.65 15.98 12.91
N LEU A 457 -0.26 16.16 11.94
CA LEU A 457 0.09 16.35 10.53
C LEU A 457 0.67 17.73 10.23
N SER A 458 0.58 18.68 11.16
CA SER A 458 1.30 19.97 11.03
C SER A 458 2.82 19.78 11.08
N ALA A 459 3.31 18.69 11.69
CA ALA A 459 4.73 18.41 11.80
C ALA A 459 5.35 17.76 10.56
N LEU A 460 4.54 17.27 9.60
CA LEU A 460 5.02 16.50 8.44
C LEU A 460 6.22 17.11 7.69
N PRO A 461 6.28 18.45 7.44
CA PRO A 461 7.41 19.05 6.72
C PRO A 461 8.72 19.05 7.51
N ALA A 462 8.62 19.09 8.84
CA ALA A 462 9.76 19.23 9.75
C ALA A 462 10.28 17.89 10.29
N MET A 463 9.62 16.77 9.96
CA MET A 463 10.03 15.46 10.44
C MET A 463 11.40 15.05 9.88
N ARG A 464 12.12 14.21 10.63
CA ARG A 464 13.35 13.59 10.15
C ARG A 464 13.02 12.37 9.26
N PRO A 465 13.97 11.90 8.43
CA PRO A 465 13.84 10.58 7.84
C PRO A 465 13.58 9.52 8.91
N GLN A 466 12.80 8.48 8.57
CA GLN A 466 12.38 7.40 9.48
C GLN A 466 11.43 7.82 10.60
N GLU A 467 10.87 9.02 10.54
CA GLU A 467 9.75 9.42 11.40
C GLU A 467 8.43 9.34 10.62
N ALA A 468 7.37 8.95 11.33
CA ALA A 468 6.02 8.90 10.78
C ALA A 468 4.99 9.39 11.79
N VAL A 469 3.89 9.89 11.27
CA VAL A 469 2.61 10.03 11.97
C VAL A 469 1.78 8.80 11.60
N ALA A 470 1.48 7.96 12.58
CA ALA A 470 0.64 6.78 12.42
C ALA A 470 -0.77 7.08 12.97
N VAL A 471 -1.78 6.79 12.16
CA VAL A 471 -3.18 7.14 12.40
C VAL A 471 -4.10 6.06 11.85
N GLY A 472 -5.34 6.05 12.34
CA GLY A 472 -6.32 5.05 11.94
C GLY A 472 -6.40 3.89 12.92
N GLU A 473 -6.98 2.78 12.50
CA GLU A 473 -7.41 1.68 13.37
C GLU A 473 -6.28 0.71 13.73
N GLY A 474 -5.20 0.69 12.94
CA GLY A 474 -3.99 -0.06 13.23
C GLY A 474 -3.19 0.46 14.43
N VAL A 475 -3.57 1.60 15.00
CA VAL A 475 -2.93 2.17 16.20
C VAL A 475 -3.96 2.51 17.28
N ALA A 476 -3.57 2.32 18.54
CA ALA A 476 -4.45 2.58 19.69
C ALA A 476 -4.86 4.06 19.78
N VAL A 477 -3.89 4.96 19.58
CA VAL A 477 -4.07 6.41 19.47
C VAL A 477 -3.18 6.93 18.34
N PRO A 478 -3.60 7.98 17.61
CA PRO A 478 -2.70 8.72 16.73
C PRO A 478 -1.41 9.09 17.44
N LEU A 479 -0.27 8.75 16.82
CA LEU A 479 1.03 9.05 17.40
C LEU A 479 2.06 9.43 16.34
N ARG A 480 3.03 10.23 16.76
CA ARG A 480 4.29 10.40 16.03
C ARG A 480 5.30 9.40 16.58
N LEU A 481 5.96 8.67 15.67
CA LEU A 481 6.93 7.62 16.00
C LEU A 481 8.19 7.77 15.16
N SER A 482 9.27 7.19 15.67
CA SER A 482 10.49 6.91 14.92
C SER A 482 10.57 5.40 14.72
N PHE A 483 10.75 4.97 13.47
CA PHE A 483 10.85 3.55 13.14
C PHE A 483 12.10 2.93 13.79
N SER A 484 12.02 1.65 14.15
CA SER A 484 13.21 0.89 14.53
C SER A 484 14.21 0.82 13.37
N GLU A 485 15.50 0.85 13.68
CA GLU A 485 16.52 0.63 12.66
C GLU A 485 16.48 -0.80 12.12
N LEU A 486 16.68 -0.91 10.80
CA LEU A 486 16.84 -2.19 10.11
C LEU A 486 18.33 -2.56 10.08
N GLU A 487 18.62 -3.84 10.31
CA GLU A 487 19.94 -4.40 10.04
C GLU A 487 20.34 -4.14 8.59
N GLN A 488 21.63 -3.91 8.35
CA GLN A 488 22.13 -3.49 7.03
C GLN A 488 21.78 -4.49 5.92
N VAL A 489 21.77 -5.79 6.21
CA VAL A 489 21.37 -6.86 5.29
C VAL A 489 19.89 -6.81 4.91
N HIS A 490 19.05 -6.17 5.73
CA HIS A 490 17.61 -6.05 5.53
C HIS A 490 17.21 -4.66 5.04
N GLN A 491 18.16 -3.79 4.71
CA GLN A 491 17.84 -2.50 4.13
C GLN A 491 17.55 -2.67 2.62
N PRO A 492 16.48 -2.02 2.11
CA PRO A 492 16.22 -2.01 0.68
C PRO A 492 17.37 -1.31 -0.07
N ARG A 493 17.60 -1.71 -1.33
CA ARG A 493 18.64 -1.08 -2.16
C ARG A 493 18.32 0.41 -2.31
N SER A 494 19.27 1.27 -1.99
CA SER A 494 19.12 2.69 -2.28
C SER A 494 19.30 2.90 -3.78
N ALA A 495 18.26 3.42 -4.44
CA ALA A 495 18.33 3.81 -5.85
C ALA A 495 19.30 4.99 -6.11
N THR A 496 19.84 5.64 -5.06
CA THR A 496 20.70 6.83 -5.22
C THR A 496 22.18 6.45 -5.26
N ALA A 497 22.78 6.52 -6.45
CA ALA A 497 24.22 6.38 -6.59
C ALA A 497 24.96 7.47 -5.81
N ARG A 498 26.02 7.10 -5.08
CA ARG A 498 26.92 8.07 -4.42
C ARG A 498 27.93 8.60 -5.43
N PHE A 499 27.50 9.59 -6.20
CA PHE A 499 28.31 10.21 -7.26
C PHE A 499 29.69 10.65 -6.76
N SER A 500 29.78 11.22 -5.55
CA SER A 500 31.06 11.65 -4.97
C SER A 500 32.04 10.49 -4.76
N GLU A 501 31.57 9.34 -4.28
CA GLU A 501 32.43 8.15 -4.08
C GLU A 501 32.80 7.51 -5.42
N ALA A 502 31.85 7.47 -6.36
CA ALA A 502 32.08 6.90 -7.69
C ALA A 502 33.06 7.73 -8.53
N TRP A 503 32.94 9.07 -8.50
CA TRP A 503 33.75 10.00 -9.30
C TRP A 503 35.14 10.27 -8.72
N LEU A 504 35.43 9.81 -7.49
CA LEU A 504 36.79 9.82 -6.95
C LEU A 504 37.70 8.79 -7.64
N ARG A 505 37.12 7.83 -8.35
CA ARG A 505 37.86 6.79 -9.08
C ARG A 505 37.67 7.05 -10.57
N ASP A 506 38.79 7.12 -11.28
CA ASP A 506 38.74 7.01 -12.75
C ASP A 506 38.47 5.55 -13.09
N VAL A 507 37.40 5.29 -13.85
CA VAL A 507 36.97 3.94 -14.22
C VAL A 507 37.21 3.77 -15.72
N ASP A 508 38.40 3.27 -16.07
CA ASP A 508 38.72 2.83 -17.43
C ASP A 508 38.43 1.33 -17.55
N ASP A 509 37.17 0.99 -17.83
CA ASP A 509 36.69 -0.39 -18.00
C ASP A 509 36.00 -0.58 -19.38
N PRO A 510 36.78 -0.61 -20.48
CA PRO A 510 36.24 -0.78 -21.82
C PRO A 510 35.60 -2.16 -22.02
N GLU A 511 36.02 -3.19 -21.27
CA GLU A 511 35.42 -4.52 -21.31
C GLU A 511 34.01 -4.50 -20.73
N HIS A 512 33.81 -3.91 -19.54
CA HIS A 512 32.47 -3.77 -18.97
C HIS A 512 31.55 -2.90 -19.82
N LEU A 513 32.08 -1.85 -20.45
CA LEU A 513 31.32 -1.05 -21.40
C LEU A 513 30.93 -1.89 -22.63
N ALA A 514 31.84 -2.69 -23.18
CA ALA A 514 31.55 -3.59 -24.30
C ALA A 514 30.52 -4.65 -23.93
N GLU A 515 30.60 -5.25 -22.74
CA GLU A 515 29.59 -6.17 -22.19
C GLU A 515 28.24 -5.49 -22.01
N THR A 516 28.21 -4.27 -21.51
CA THR A 516 26.98 -3.48 -21.34
C THR A 516 26.34 -3.16 -22.69
N VAL A 517 27.15 -2.80 -23.69
CA VAL A 517 26.69 -2.60 -25.07
C VAL A 517 26.20 -3.91 -25.68
N ALA A 518 26.87 -5.04 -25.42
CA ALA A 518 26.42 -6.35 -25.87
C ALA A 518 25.07 -6.71 -25.24
N ARG A 519 24.93 -6.55 -23.92
CA ARG A 519 23.67 -6.72 -23.18
C ARG A 519 22.56 -5.84 -23.72
N TRP A 520 22.85 -4.57 -24.00
CA TRP A 520 21.90 -3.65 -24.64
C TRP A 520 21.47 -4.13 -26.04
N ARG A 521 22.42 -4.56 -26.88
CA ARG A 521 22.12 -5.06 -28.24
C ARG A 521 21.31 -6.36 -28.21
N TYR A 522 21.64 -7.28 -27.32
CA TYR A 522 20.95 -8.57 -27.21
C TYR A 522 19.69 -8.50 -26.35
N GLN A 523 19.40 -7.35 -25.72
CA GLN A 523 18.27 -7.15 -24.80
C GLN A 523 18.26 -8.18 -23.67
N VAL A 524 19.46 -8.50 -23.15
CA VAL A 524 19.67 -9.40 -21.99
C VAL A 524 20.26 -8.54 -20.89
N ARG A 525 19.59 -8.47 -19.73
CA ARG A 525 19.99 -7.58 -18.63
C ARG A 525 21.05 -8.24 -17.73
#